data_AF-A0A9W7B408-F1
#
_entry.id   AF-A0A9W7B408-F1
#
_cell.length_a   1.000
_cell.length_b   1.000
_cell.length_c   1.000
_cell.angle_alpha   90.00
_cell.angle_beta   90.00
_cell.angle_gamma   90.00
#
_symmetry.space_group_name_H-M   'P 1'
#
loop_
_entity.id
_entity.type
_entity.pdbx_description
1 polymer ?
#
loop_
_entity_poly.entity_id
_entity_poly.type
_entity_poly.pdbx_seq_one_letter_code
_entity_poly.pdbx_strand_id
1 'polypeptide(L)'
;MVRFGVIALAALAISLSDAAEPTCSTDEVQFAEGCVKYEDAFQQTYDFLYSNLPSWDKTNKQSLGFHDSVTPDTDGLDDGIATLGLNISLDAQQKYSWAWDLPQDIFQEYVATYAHVNEARVDWRPMLSTATSSILDNAPSDTALDTVEDAVYYINSQMWHTETSGLINNVTFKSSQTPLIYDPMSTLVFGYASCTGVSILFADALKTVGIAARVSGTPAWNGVYENGNHNWIEVYLPETGEWAFMESNPAGGGETLSNPCDKWFCSPAKMANGTKFYSSRFESTSSTVYPMAWDLENLEVPGDDRTDYYQDACNKC
;
A
#
# COMPACT_ATOMS: atom_id res chain seq x y z
N MET A 1 -33.56 54.41 31.60
CA MET A 1 -32.16 54.06 31.91
C MET A 1 -31.92 52.63 31.45
N VAL A 2 -31.38 52.45 30.25
CA VAL A 2 -31.04 51.13 29.70
C VAL A 2 -29.55 50.90 29.96
N ARG A 3 -29.22 49.87 30.74
CA ARG A 3 -27.84 49.43 30.98
C ARG A 3 -27.40 48.57 29.79
N PHE A 4 -26.39 49.02 29.05
CA PHE A 4 -25.62 48.15 28.17
C PHE A 4 -24.47 47.55 28.98
N GLY A 5 -24.51 46.23 29.17
CA GLY A 5 -23.38 45.46 29.71
C GLY A 5 -22.39 45.17 28.59
N VAL A 6 -21.12 45.50 28.82
CA VAL A 6 -20.02 45.14 27.94
C VAL A 6 -19.65 43.69 28.25
N ILE A 7 -19.92 42.78 27.33
CA ILE A 7 -19.45 41.39 27.39
C ILE A 7 -18.02 41.40 26.82
N ALA A 8 -17.03 41.16 27.66
CA ALA A 8 -15.68 40.88 27.23
C ALA A 8 -15.65 39.47 26.62
N LEU A 9 -15.47 39.37 25.30
CA LEU A 9 -15.10 38.10 24.67
C LEU A 9 -13.66 37.77 25.07
N ALA A 10 -13.48 36.74 25.89
CA ALA A 10 -12.20 36.08 26.03
C ALA A 10 -11.95 35.29 24.74
N ALA A 11 -10.95 35.71 23.96
CA ALA A 11 -10.44 34.91 22.86
C ALA A 11 -9.74 33.69 23.46
N LEU A 12 -10.37 32.52 23.31
CA LEU A 12 -9.74 31.24 23.58
C LEU A 12 -8.71 31.03 22.44
N ALA A 13 -7.43 31.21 22.75
CA ALA A 13 -6.38 30.75 21.85
C ALA A 13 -6.42 29.21 21.87
N ILE A 14 -6.97 28.63 20.81
CA ILE A 14 -6.84 27.21 20.51
C ILE A 14 -5.36 27.01 20.21
N SER A 15 -4.66 26.24 21.06
CA SER A 15 -3.31 25.77 20.72
C SER A 15 -3.44 24.93 19.46
N LEU A 16 -2.80 25.40 18.38
CA LEU A 16 -2.47 24.56 17.23
C LEU A 16 -1.81 23.30 17.79
N SER A 17 -2.31 22.12 17.40
CA SER A 17 -1.58 20.88 17.61
C SER A 17 -0.20 21.05 17.00
N ASP A 18 0.84 20.78 17.79
CA ASP A 18 2.21 20.70 17.25
C ASP A 18 2.19 19.56 16.24
N ALA A 19 2.19 19.90 14.94
CA ALA A 19 2.45 18.91 13.90
C ALA A 19 3.80 18.27 14.24
N ALA A 20 3.89 16.94 14.16
CA ALA A 20 5.15 16.27 14.35
C ALA A 20 6.14 16.84 13.33
N GLU A 21 7.26 17.39 13.79
CA GLU A 21 8.32 17.89 12.93
C GLU A 21 9.32 16.76 12.67
N PRO A 22 9.85 16.63 11.44
CA PRO A 22 10.83 15.60 11.11
C PRO A 22 12.06 15.78 11.99
N THR A 23 12.58 14.67 12.53
CA THR A 23 13.75 14.71 13.42
C THR A 23 15.08 14.72 12.66
N CYS A 24 15.04 14.33 11.38
CA CYS A 24 16.19 14.24 10.49
C CYS A 24 16.38 15.51 9.65
N SER A 25 17.60 15.72 9.12
CA SER A 25 17.84 16.82 8.18
C SER A 25 17.21 16.56 6.80
N THR A 26 17.10 17.59 5.97
CA THR A 26 16.46 17.48 4.64
C THR A 26 17.18 16.56 3.66
N ASP A 27 18.46 16.26 3.89
CA ASP A 27 19.28 15.30 3.13
C ASP A 27 19.26 13.88 3.74
N GLU A 28 18.38 13.64 4.71
CA GLU A 28 18.22 12.38 5.42
C GLU A 28 16.76 11.89 5.38
N VAL A 29 16.59 10.57 5.37
CA VAL A 29 15.31 9.88 5.43
C VAL A 29 15.18 9.28 6.83
N GLN A 30 14.04 9.53 7.48
CA GLN A 30 13.75 8.99 8.81
C GLN A 30 13.15 7.58 8.69
N PHE A 31 13.72 6.63 9.43
CA PHE A 31 13.19 5.29 9.67
C PHE A 31 13.15 5.00 11.18
N ALA A 32 12.53 3.90 11.58
CA ALA A 32 12.47 3.44 12.97
C ALA A 32 13.87 3.32 13.62
N GLU A 33 14.86 2.91 12.83
CA GLU A 33 16.26 2.75 13.27
C GLU A 33 17.02 4.07 13.41
N GLY A 34 16.50 5.16 12.83
CA GLY A 34 17.07 6.49 12.84
C GLY A 34 17.19 7.13 11.45
N CYS A 35 17.95 8.22 11.38
CA CYS A 35 18.17 8.99 10.15
C CYS A 35 19.23 8.31 9.26
N VAL A 36 18.90 8.10 7.99
CA VAL A 36 19.79 7.55 6.96
C VAL A 36 19.97 8.60 5.86
N LYS A 37 21.19 8.82 5.34
CA LYS A 37 21.39 9.75 4.22
C LYS A 37 20.54 9.33 3.02
N TYR A 38 19.94 10.29 2.32
CA TYR A 38 19.05 10.00 1.20
C TYR A 38 19.73 9.13 0.13
N GLU A 39 20.97 9.46 -0.24
CA GLU A 39 21.76 8.67 -1.21
C GLU A 39 22.01 7.23 -0.74
N ASP A 40 22.25 7.03 0.56
CA ASP A 40 22.46 5.71 1.14
C ASP A 40 21.15 4.91 1.19
N ALA A 41 20.04 5.53 1.59
CA ALA A 41 18.71 4.91 1.61
C ALA A 41 18.26 4.51 0.19
N PHE A 42 18.53 5.38 -0.79
CA PHE A 42 18.32 5.10 -2.20
C PHE A 42 19.16 3.91 -2.65
N GLN A 43 20.48 3.93 -2.45
CA GLN A 43 21.35 2.85 -2.93
C GLN A 43 21.01 1.51 -2.28
N GLN A 44 20.76 1.48 -0.97
CA GLN A 44 20.39 0.24 -0.26
C GLN A 44 19.07 -0.34 -0.78
N THR A 45 18.07 0.51 -1.02
CA THR A 45 16.77 0.07 -1.54
C THR A 45 16.86 -0.33 -3.01
N TYR A 46 17.65 0.38 -3.81
CA TYR A 46 17.96 0.00 -5.19
C TYR A 46 18.59 -1.39 -5.25
N ASP A 47 19.61 -1.65 -4.44
CA ASP A 47 20.30 -2.93 -4.36
C ASP A 47 19.37 -4.05 -3.90
N PHE A 48 18.48 -3.76 -2.95
CA PHE A 48 17.43 -4.67 -2.51
C PHE A 48 16.50 -5.06 -3.66
N LEU A 49 15.95 -4.08 -4.40
CA LEU A 49 15.05 -4.35 -5.52
C LEU A 49 15.76 -5.12 -6.64
N TYR A 50 16.98 -4.70 -6.98
CA TYR A 50 17.79 -5.33 -8.03
C TYR A 50 18.12 -6.79 -7.73
N SER A 51 18.48 -7.08 -6.47
CA SER A 51 18.86 -8.43 -6.04
C SER A 51 17.67 -9.39 -6.00
N ASN A 52 16.44 -8.86 -5.91
CA ASN A 52 15.21 -9.62 -5.74
C ASN A 52 14.31 -9.67 -6.99
N LEU A 53 14.80 -9.22 -8.15
CA LEU A 53 14.03 -9.27 -9.39
C LEU A 53 13.55 -10.70 -9.69
N PRO A 54 12.26 -10.92 -10.01
CA PRO A 54 11.80 -12.20 -10.55
C PRO A 54 12.37 -12.45 -11.95
N SER A 55 12.35 -13.69 -12.43
CA SER A 55 13.03 -14.06 -13.68
C SER A 55 12.57 -13.25 -14.90
N TRP A 56 11.27 -12.92 -14.97
CA TRP A 56 10.67 -12.14 -16.08
C TRP A 56 11.04 -10.65 -16.06
N ASP A 57 11.41 -10.11 -14.90
CA ASP A 57 11.88 -8.73 -14.77
C ASP A 57 13.39 -8.63 -15.05
N LYS A 58 14.18 -9.68 -14.73
CA LYS A 58 15.63 -9.71 -15.00
C LYS A 58 15.97 -9.48 -16.48
N THR A 59 15.15 -9.99 -17.40
CA THR A 59 15.36 -9.80 -18.85
C THR A 59 15.12 -8.36 -19.31
N ASN A 60 14.35 -7.58 -18.54
CA ASN A 60 13.97 -6.21 -18.83
C ASN A 60 14.52 -5.22 -17.79
N LYS A 61 15.54 -5.62 -17.01
CA LYS A 61 16.06 -4.86 -15.87
C LYS A 61 16.38 -3.40 -16.20
N GLN A 62 16.95 -3.13 -17.37
CA GLN A 62 17.28 -1.78 -17.83
C GLN A 62 16.04 -0.93 -18.07
N SER A 63 14.98 -1.48 -18.65
CA SER A 63 13.69 -0.78 -18.83
C SER A 63 12.98 -0.50 -17.51
N LEU A 64 13.29 -1.28 -16.47
CA LEU A 64 12.82 -1.02 -15.11
C LEU A 64 13.68 0.01 -14.37
N GLY A 65 14.83 0.41 -14.92
CA GLY A 65 15.74 1.37 -14.30
C GLY A 65 16.99 0.77 -13.65
N PHE A 66 17.18 -0.55 -13.78
CA PHE A 66 18.34 -1.24 -13.21
C PHE A 66 19.49 -1.34 -14.22
N HIS A 67 20.56 -0.60 -13.95
CA HIS A 67 21.71 -0.44 -14.85
C HIS A 67 22.99 -0.93 -14.17
N ASP A 68 23.85 -1.60 -14.95
CA ASP A 68 25.14 -2.12 -14.44
C ASP A 68 26.18 -1.00 -14.24
N SER A 69 25.94 0.21 -14.77
CA SER A 69 26.73 1.41 -14.56
C SER A 69 25.83 2.65 -14.55
N VAL A 70 25.79 3.37 -13.44
CA VAL A 70 25.06 4.64 -13.30
C VAL A 70 25.83 5.74 -14.03
N THR A 71 25.57 5.91 -15.33
CA THR A 71 25.71 7.22 -15.95
C THR A 71 24.30 7.72 -16.16
N PRO A 72 23.82 8.70 -15.36
CA PRO A 72 22.51 9.28 -15.57
C PRO A 72 22.45 9.78 -17.01
N ASP A 73 21.58 9.21 -17.84
CA ASP A 73 21.36 9.80 -19.15
C ASP A 73 20.70 11.17 -18.95
N THR A 74 21.13 12.15 -19.73
CA THR A 74 20.87 13.57 -19.47
C THR A 74 19.39 13.97 -19.54
N ASP A 75 18.51 13.08 -19.98
CA ASP A 75 17.07 13.32 -20.16
C ASP A 75 16.16 12.54 -19.18
N GLY A 76 16.71 11.68 -18.32
CA GLY A 76 15.96 10.88 -17.35
C GLY A 76 15.10 9.76 -17.96
N LEU A 77 15.20 9.51 -19.28
CA LEU A 77 14.43 8.43 -19.93
C LEU A 77 14.87 7.04 -19.49
N ASP A 78 16.10 6.92 -18.99
CA ASP A 78 16.68 5.67 -18.51
C ASP A 78 16.32 5.36 -17.04
N ASP A 79 15.65 6.26 -16.31
CA ASP A 79 15.35 6.05 -14.89
C ASP A 79 14.44 4.83 -14.68
N GLY A 80 13.54 4.54 -15.61
CA GLY A 80 12.63 3.39 -15.55
C GLY A 80 11.66 3.43 -14.36
N ILE A 81 10.65 2.56 -14.39
CA ILE A 81 9.54 2.64 -13.42
C ILE A 81 9.96 2.33 -11.97
N ALA A 82 10.99 1.51 -11.75
CA ALA A 82 11.41 1.12 -10.41
C ALA A 82 12.22 2.25 -9.74
N THR A 83 13.16 2.87 -10.46
CA THR A 83 13.98 3.96 -9.91
C THR A 83 13.18 5.24 -9.74
N LEU A 84 12.33 5.60 -10.71
CA LEU A 84 11.37 6.69 -10.56
C LEU A 84 10.46 6.42 -9.35
N GLY A 85 9.99 5.18 -9.22
CA GLY A 85 9.17 4.75 -8.12
C GLY A 85 9.87 4.86 -6.75
N LEU A 86 11.15 4.54 -6.69
CA LEU A 86 11.97 4.60 -5.48
C LEU A 86 12.12 6.04 -4.98
N ASN A 87 12.44 7.00 -5.85
CA ASN A 87 12.53 8.41 -5.46
C ASN A 87 11.22 8.90 -4.81
N ILE A 88 10.08 8.65 -5.47
CA ILE A 88 8.76 9.02 -4.93
C ILE A 88 8.50 8.34 -3.58
N SER A 89 8.97 7.11 -3.39
CA SER A 89 8.80 6.37 -2.12
C SER A 89 9.62 6.99 -0.99
N LEU A 90 10.88 7.38 -1.25
CA LEU A 90 11.73 8.06 -0.27
C LEU A 90 11.21 9.46 0.04
N ASP A 91 10.72 10.18 -0.96
CA ASP A 91 10.11 11.50 -0.77
C ASP A 91 8.85 11.39 0.11
N ALA A 92 8.02 10.36 -0.11
CA ALA A 92 6.87 10.07 0.75
C ALA A 92 7.31 9.73 2.19
N GLN A 93 8.36 8.91 2.35
CA GLN A 93 8.95 8.57 3.64
C GLN A 93 9.44 9.80 4.41
N GLN A 94 10.01 10.80 3.72
CA GLN A 94 10.42 12.07 4.34
C GLN A 94 9.21 12.97 4.66
N LYS A 95 8.21 13.02 3.77
CA LYS A 95 7.09 13.96 3.83
C LYS A 95 6.06 13.63 4.91
N TYR A 96 5.71 12.36 5.07
CA TYR A 96 4.55 11.95 5.87
C TYR A 96 4.96 11.48 7.26
N SER A 97 4.45 12.13 8.30
CA SER A 97 4.84 11.87 9.70
C SER A 97 4.53 10.46 10.17
N TRP A 98 3.43 9.86 9.70
CA TRP A 98 3.07 8.47 10.02
C TRP A 98 4.00 7.43 9.41
N ALA A 99 4.86 7.81 8.47
CA ALA A 99 5.83 6.91 7.84
C ALA A 99 7.15 6.85 8.62
N TRP A 100 7.46 7.84 9.46
CA TRP A 100 8.79 8.02 10.05
C TRP A 100 9.25 6.90 10.99
N ASP A 101 8.32 6.20 11.63
CA ASP A 101 8.61 5.05 12.51
C ASP A 101 8.57 3.71 11.76
N LEU A 102 8.50 3.73 10.42
CA LEU A 102 8.56 2.52 9.61
C LEU A 102 9.99 1.94 9.61
N PRO A 103 10.17 0.64 9.92
CA PRO A 103 11.46 -0.01 9.78
C PRO A 103 11.96 0.00 8.34
N GLN A 104 13.27 0.20 8.15
CA GLN A 104 13.84 0.33 6.81
C GLN A 104 13.64 -0.93 5.95
N ASP A 105 13.68 -2.12 6.53
CA ASP A 105 13.44 -3.39 5.82
C ASP A 105 11.98 -3.54 5.38
N ILE A 106 11.02 -3.12 6.22
CA ILE A 106 9.60 -3.07 5.87
C ILE A 106 9.35 -2.04 4.76
N PHE A 107 10.01 -0.88 4.78
CA PHE A 107 9.96 0.09 3.69
C PHE A 107 10.43 -0.52 2.35
N GLN A 108 11.59 -1.17 2.35
CA GLN A 108 12.18 -1.78 1.16
C GLN A 108 11.25 -2.84 0.53
N GLU A 109 10.68 -3.71 1.37
CA GLU A 109 9.85 -4.83 0.94
C GLU A 109 8.41 -4.41 0.57
N TYR A 110 7.82 -3.42 1.27
CA TYR A 110 6.38 -3.16 1.19
C TYR A 110 5.98 -1.73 0.82
N VAL A 111 6.94 -0.81 0.62
CA VAL A 111 6.68 0.56 0.11
C VAL A 111 7.38 0.78 -1.23
N ALA A 112 8.68 0.49 -1.30
CA ALA A 112 9.51 0.79 -2.46
C ALA A 112 9.24 -0.11 -3.68
N THR A 113 8.62 -1.27 -3.46
CA THR A 113 8.36 -2.26 -4.52
C THR A 113 7.41 -1.75 -5.59
N TYR A 114 7.77 -1.96 -6.85
CA TYR A 114 7.02 -1.51 -8.03
C TYR A 114 5.88 -2.47 -8.46
N ALA A 115 5.77 -3.62 -7.79
CA ALA A 115 4.74 -4.63 -8.01
C ALA A 115 4.54 -5.49 -6.74
N HIS A 116 3.41 -6.19 -6.66
CA HIS A 116 3.03 -7.12 -5.61
C HIS A 116 3.14 -8.59 -6.05
N VAL A 117 2.72 -8.91 -7.27
CA VAL A 117 2.67 -10.26 -7.84
C VAL A 117 3.13 -10.23 -9.32
N ASN A 118 2.49 -11.01 -10.20
CA ASN A 118 2.80 -11.06 -11.62
C ASN A 118 2.03 -10.04 -12.48
N GLU A 119 1.45 -8.99 -11.89
CA GLU A 119 0.76 -7.93 -12.63
C GLU A 119 1.67 -7.21 -13.63
N ALA A 120 1.09 -6.69 -14.70
CA ALA A 120 1.84 -5.97 -15.72
C ALA A 120 2.60 -4.78 -15.11
N ARG A 121 3.85 -4.62 -15.53
CA ARG A 121 4.71 -3.51 -15.06
C ARG A 121 4.24 -2.21 -15.72
N VAL A 122 3.68 -1.31 -14.92
CA VAL A 122 3.11 -0.05 -15.37
C VAL A 122 3.60 1.10 -14.49
N ASP A 123 3.76 2.29 -15.08
CA ASP A 123 4.25 3.48 -14.36
C ASP A 123 3.13 4.15 -13.55
N TRP A 124 2.62 3.44 -12.55
CA TRP A 124 1.47 3.85 -11.76
C TRP A 124 1.80 4.91 -10.70
N ARG A 125 3.04 4.91 -10.19
CA ARG A 125 3.40 5.67 -8.98
C ARG A 125 3.28 7.19 -9.12
N PRO A 126 3.71 7.84 -10.23
CA PRO A 126 3.53 9.27 -10.38
C PRO A 126 2.06 9.72 -10.36
N MET A 127 1.18 8.96 -11.04
CA MET A 127 -0.25 9.25 -11.08
C MET A 127 -0.89 9.05 -9.71
N LEU A 128 -0.63 7.92 -9.05
CA LEU A 128 -1.20 7.64 -7.73
C LEU A 128 -0.67 8.60 -6.67
N SER A 129 0.61 8.99 -6.70
CA SER A 129 1.19 9.97 -5.78
C SER A 129 0.54 11.35 -5.92
N THR A 130 0.25 11.77 -7.15
CA THR A 130 -0.49 13.00 -7.42
C THR A 130 -1.90 12.93 -6.85
N ALA A 131 -2.60 11.81 -7.08
CA ALA A 131 -3.96 11.61 -6.61
C ALA A 131 -4.04 11.56 -5.07
N THR A 132 -3.21 10.77 -4.41
CA THR A 132 -3.21 10.63 -2.94
C THR A 132 -2.75 11.90 -2.24
N SER A 133 -1.73 12.58 -2.76
CA SER A 133 -1.32 13.90 -2.24
C SER A 133 -2.47 14.89 -2.35
N SER A 134 -3.15 14.96 -3.51
CA SER A 134 -4.31 15.84 -3.68
C SER A 134 -5.46 15.48 -2.74
N ILE A 135 -5.72 14.19 -2.49
CA ILE A 135 -6.73 13.76 -1.53
C ILE A 135 -6.40 14.31 -0.14
N LEU A 136 -5.18 14.08 0.33
CA LEU A 136 -4.72 14.49 1.67
C LEU A 136 -4.67 16.02 1.82
N ASP A 137 -4.14 16.74 0.83
CA ASP A 137 -4.01 18.20 0.85
C ASP A 137 -5.39 18.91 0.85
N ASN A 138 -6.43 18.26 0.31
CA ASN A 138 -7.80 18.77 0.29
C ASN A 138 -8.65 18.25 1.47
N ALA A 139 -8.04 17.56 2.44
CA ALA A 139 -8.78 17.10 3.61
C ALA A 139 -9.38 18.26 4.39
N PRO A 140 -10.65 18.17 4.82
CA PRO A 140 -11.22 19.12 5.78
C PRO A 140 -10.30 19.28 6.99
N SER A 141 -10.17 20.50 7.50
CA SER A 141 -9.23 20.82 8.59
C SER A 141 -9.47 20.05 9.90
N ASP A 142 -10.66 19.47 10.06
CA ASP A 142 -11.06 18.64 11.19
C ASP A 142 -10.89 17.12 10.94
N THR A 143 -10.35 16.74 9.80
CA THR A 143 -9.98 15.35 9.49
C THR A 143 -8.72 14.99 10.25
N ALA A 144 -8.80 13.98 11.11
CA ALA A 144 -7.61 13.39 11.73
C ALA A 144 -6.77 12.72 10.64
N LEU A 145 -5.47 13.05 10.58
CA LEU A 145 -4.49 12.48 9.66
C LEU A 145 -3.15 12.34 10.41
N ASP A 146 -3.21 11.75 11.60
CA ASP A 146 -2.05 11.64 12.50
C ASP A 146 -1.42 10.25 12.45
N THR A 147 -2.20 9.24 12.05
CA THR A 147 -1.80 7.83 12.08
C THR A 147 -1.88 7.16 10.70
N VAL A 148 -1.24 6.00 10.57
CA VAL A 148 -1.41 5.14 9.39
C VAL A 148 -2.88 4.78 9.18
N GLU A 149 -3.59 4.42 10.26
CA GLU A 149 -5.01 4.06 10.21
C GLU A 149 -5.88 5.21 9.66
N ASP A 150 -5.66 6.44 10.15
CA ASP A 150 -6.37 7.64 9.67
C ASP A 150 -6.17 7.86 8.17
N ALA A 151 -4.90 7.83 7.72
CA ALA A 151 -4.54 8.03 6.32
C ALA A 151 -5.13 6.93 5.41
N VAL A 152 -5.07 5.66 5.85
CA VAL A 152 -5.68 4.52 5.13
C VAL A 152 -7.17 4.74 4.95
N TYR A 153 -7.90 5.07 6.02
CA TYR A 153 -9.35 5.26 5.95
C TYR A 153 -9.73 6.46 5.10
N TYR A 154 -9.01 7.57 5.24
CA TYR A 154 -9.30 8.76 4.48
C TYR A 154 -9.05 8.52 2.98
N ILE A 155 -7.92 7.95 2.59
CA ILE A 155 -7.63 7.60 1.19
C ILE A 155 -8.66 6.60 0.67
N ASN A 156 -8.99 5.55 1.41
CA ASN A 156 -10.01 4.58 1.01
C ASN A 156 -11.38 5.22 0.80
N SER A 157 -11.74 6.25 1.57
CA SER A 157 -13.02 6.95 1.41
C SER A 157 -13.08 7.84 0.17
N GLN A 158 -11.93 8.31 -0.32
CA GLN A 158 -11.88 9.33 -1.38
C GLN A 158 -11.39 8.78 -2.73
N MET A 159 -10.46 7.83 -2.77
CA MET A 159 -9.72 7.54 -4.00
C MET A 159 -10.54 6.92 -5.13
N TRP A 160 -11.68 6.30 -4.83
CA TRP A 160 -12.47 5.53 -5.79
C TRP A 160 -13.35 6.38 -6.72
N HIS A 161 -13.40 7.70 -6.49
CA HIS A 161 -14.23 8.66 -7.22
C HIS A 161 -13.34 9.70 -7.90
N THR A 162 -13.59 9.99 -9.17
CA THR A 162 -12.76 10.95 -9.95
C THR A 162 -12.89 12.37 -9.42
N GLU A 163 -14.04 12.72 -8.83
CA GLU A 163 -14.32 14.05 -8.28
C GLU A 163 -13.41 14.40 -7.10
N THR A 164 -12.95 13.40 -6.36
CA THR A 164 -12.10 13.54 -5.16
C THR A 164 -10.65 13.15 -5.43
N SER A 165 -10.42 12.16 -6.29
CA SER A 165 -9.07 11.63 -6.56
C SER A 165 -8.38 12.25 -7.78
N GLY A 166 -9.13 12.79 -8.74
CA GLY A 166 -8.60 13.21 -10.05
C GLY A 166 -8.13 12.06 -10.94
N LEU A 167 -8.41 10.80 -10.58
CA LEU A 167 -8.07 9.62 -11.36
C LEU A 167 -8.90 9.51 -12.65
N ILE A 168 -8.48 8.61 -13.54
CA ILE A 168 -9.02 8.48 -14.91
C ILE A 168 -10.53 8.15 -14.92
N ASN A 169 -10.96 7.20 -14.09
CA ASN A 169 -12.36 6.79 -13.96
C ASN A 169 -12.68 6.45 -12.50
N ASN A 170 -13.97 6.48 -12.17
CA ASN A 170 -14.47 5.87 -10.94
C ASN A 170 -14.17 4.37 -11.02
N VAL A 171 -13.72 3.78 -9.91
CA VAL A 171 -13.40 2.36 -9.86
C VAL A 171 -14.47 1.63 -9.06
N THR A 172 -15.04 0.61 -9.68
CA THR A 172 -16.08 -0.24 -9.06
C THR A 172 -15.63 -1.69 -9.00
N PHE A 173 -16.18 -2.46 -8.07
CA PHE A 173 -15.91 -3.89 -8.03
C PHE A 173 -16.67 -4.64 -9.12
N LYS A 174 -15.95 -5.48 -9.84
CA LYS A 174 -16.50 -6.44 -10.80
C LYS A 174 -15.74 -7.75 -10.65
N SER A 175 -16.44 -8.83 -10.29
CA SER A 175 -15.82 -10.13 -10.10
C SER A 175 -15.25 -10.72 -11.39
N SER A 176 -14.35 -11.71 -11.24
CA SER A 176 -13.80 -12.51 -12.35
C SER A 176 -13.08 -11.68 -13.43
N GLN A 177 -12.27 -10.70 -13.02
CA GLN A 177 -11.46 -9.90 -13.95
C GLN A 177 -9.98 -10.27 -13.94
N THR A 178 -9.47 -10.95 -12.91
CA THR A 178 -8.09 -11.48 -12.90
C THR A 178 -7.97 -12.69 -13.84
N PRO A 179 -6.94 -12.80 -14.70
CA PRO A 179 -5.79 -11.89 -14.90
C PRO A 179 -5.97 -10.87 -16.04
N LEU A 180 -7.19 -10.62 -16.52
CA LEU A 180 -7.46 -9.69 -17.62
C LEU A 180 -7.30 -8.21 -17.20
N ILE A 181 -7.77 -7.84 -16.01
CA ILE A 181 -7.73 -6.48 -15.46
C ILE A 181 -7.40 -6.56 -13.97
N TYR A 182 -6.14 -6.29 -13.63
CA TYR A 182 -5.65 -6.36 -12.25
C TYR A 182 -4.38 -5.53 -11.96
N ASP A 183 -3.63 -5.08 -12.97
CA ASP A 183 -2.62 -4.04 -12.74
C ASP A 183 -3.29 -2.67 -12.47
N PRO A 184 -2.59 -1.72 -11.81
CA PRO A 184 -3.18 -0.43 -11.44
C PRO A 184 -3.72 0.35 -12.64
N MET A 185 -2.95 0.45 -13.73
CA MET A 185 -3.32 1.29 -14.86
C MET A 185 -4.50 0.70 -15.65
N SER A 186 -4.55 -0.61 -15.86
CA SER A 186 -5.72 -1.25 -16.46
C SER A 186 -6.96 -1.05 -15.58
N THR A 187 -6.84 -1.17 -14.26
CA THR A 187 -7.96 -0.94 -13.33
C THR A 187 -8.52 0.48 -13.46
N LEU A 188 -7.64 1.48 -13.53
CA LEU A 188 -8.02 2.89 -13.71
C LEU A 188 -8.63 3.16 -15.10
N VAL A 189 -8.07 2.60 -16.16
CA VAL A 189 -8.55 2.80 -17.53
C VAL A 189 -9.92 2.13 -17.76
N PHE A 190 -10.13 0.94 -17.21
CA PHE A 190 -11.42 0.24 -17.35
C PHE A 190 -12.48 0.70 -16.34
N GLY A 191 -12.07 1.29 -15.20
CA GLY A 191 -12.99 1.74 -14.15
C GLY A 191 -13.59 0.61 -13.31
N TYR A 192 -12.99 -0.58 -13.36
CA TYR A 192 -13.39 -1.70 -12.53
C TYR A 192 -12.30 -2.77 -12.43
N ALA A 193 -12.33 -3.54 -11.36
CA ALA A 193 -11.52 -4.76 -11.20
C ALA A 193 -12.18 -5.74 -10.21
N SER A 194 -11.68 -6.98 -10.18
CA SER A 194 -12.01 -7.94 -9.12
C SER A 194 -11.19 -7.69 -7.87
N CYS A 195 -11.41 -8.49 -6.81
CA CYS A 195 -10.74 -8.36 -5.52
C CYS A 195 -9.21 -8.19 -5.64
N THR A 196 -8.56 -8.94 -6.54
CA THR A 196 -7.11 -8.78 -6.81
C THR A 196 -6.74 -7.37 -7.28
N GLY A 197 -7.35 -6.88 -8.36
CA GLY A 197 -6.98 -5.58 -8.94
C GLY A 197 -7.36 -4.39 -8.07
N VAL A 198 -8.49 -4.49 -7.36
CA VAL A 198 -8.88 -3.51 -6.34
C VAL A 198 -7.86 -3.50 -5.19
N SER A 199 -7.39 -4.67 -4.74
CA SER A 199 -6.37 -4.77 -3.68
C SER A 199 -5.00 -4.22 -4.11
N ILE A 200 -4.56 -4.56 -5.33
CA ILE A 200 -3.30 -4.05 -5.90
C ILE A 200 -3.36 -2.52 -6.01
N LEU A 201 -4.41 -1.97 -6.62
CA LEU A 201 -4.55 -0.52 -6.78
C LEU A 201 -4.61 0.20 -5.44
N PHE A 202 -5.30 -0.35 -4.44
CA PHE A 202 -5.35 0.27 -3.12
C PHE A 202 -3.99 0.24 -2.42
N ALA A 203 -3.34 -0.93 -2.38
CA ALA A 203 -2.03 -1.07 -1.77
C ALA A 203 -1.00 -0.15 -2.43
N ASP A 204 -0.99 -0.07 -3.76
CA ASP A 204 -0.11 0.84 -4.50
C ASP A 204 -0.39 2.31 -4.20
N ALA A 205 -1.66 2.71 -4.01
CA ALA A 205 -2.00 4.06 -3.57
C ALA A 205 -1.48 4.35 -2.15
N LEU A 206 -1.56 3.39 -1.22
CA LEU A 206 -1.01 3.55 0.14
C LEU A 206 0.52 3.71 0.12
N LYS A 207 1.21 2.95 -0.74
CA LYS A 207 2.68 3.06 -0.90
C LYS A 207 3.13 4.46 -1.34
N THR A 208 2.30 5.22 -2.06
CA THR A 208 2.68 6.58 -2.50
C THR A 208 2.67 7.62 -1.39
N VAL A 209 2.17 7.26 -0.21
CA VAL A 209 2.16 8.10 0.99
C VAL A 209 2.92 7.45 2.16
N GLY A 210 3.88 6.57 1.83
CA GLY A 210 4.78 5.95 2.80
C GLY A 210 4.16 4.82 3.64
N ILE A 211 2.97 4.34 3.29
CA ILE A 211 2.28 3.29 4.05
C ILE A 211 2.64 1.93 3.45
N ALA A 212 3.27 1.07 4.27
CA ALA A 212 3.60 -0.30 3.90
C ALA A 212 2.35 -1.16 3.78
N ALA A 213 2.12 -1.70 2.57
CA ALA A 213 0.96 -2.52 2.27
C ALA A 213 1.33 -3.70 1.35
N ARG A 214 0.60 -4.82 1.49
CA ARG A 214 0.79 -6.02 0.67
C ARG A 214 -0.52 -6.70 0.31
N VAL A 215 -0.54 -7.39 -0.82
CA VAL A 215 -1.70 -8.18 -1.23
C VAL A 215 -1.73 -9.46 -0.42
N SER A 216 -2.88 -9.76 0.17
CA SER A 216 -3.11 -10.98 0.93
C SER A 216 -4.32 -11.72 0.37
N GLY A 217 -4.44 -13.00 0.66
CA GLY A 217 -5.58 -13.75 0.18
C GLY A 217 -5.55 -15.24 0.44
N THR A 218 -6.63 -15.88 0.01
CA THR A 218 -6.71 -17.33 -0.11
C THR A 218 -6.76 -17.73 -1.59
N PRO A 219 -5.94 -18.69 -2.05
CA PRO A 219 -6.02 -19.18 -3.41
C PRO A 219 -7.25 -20.07 -3.64
N ALA A 220 -7.82 -20.64 -2.58
CA ALA A 220 -8.90 -21.62 -2.66
C ALA A 220 -9.63 -21.78 -1.32
N TRP A 221 -10.91 -21.47 -1.29
CA TRP A 221 -11.76 -21.74 -0.13
C TRP A 221 -11.88 -23.25 0.14
N ASN A 222 -11.69 -23.66 1.40
CA ASN A 222 -11.64 -25.07 1.81
C ASN A 222 -10.55 -25.89 1.09
N GLY A 223 -9.51 -25.25 0.55
CA GLY A 223 -8.48 -25.91 -0.25
C GLY A 223 -8.97 -26.48 -1.58
N VAL A 224 -10.15 -26.05 -2.07
CA VAL A 224 -10.78 -26.53 -3.31
C VAL A 224 -10.91 -25.35 -4.28
N TYR A 225 -10.20 -25.39 -5.41
CA TYR A 225 -10.11 -24.26 -6.34
C TYR A 225 -11.46 -23.85 -6.93
N GLU A 226 -12.38 -24.80 -7.12
CA GLU A 226 -13.72 -24.57 -7.62
C GLU A 226 -14.59 -23.74 -6.66
N ASN A 227 -14.21 -23.66 -5.37
CA ASN A 227 -14.90 -22.80 -4.41
C ASN A 227 -14.48 -21.32 -4.54
N GLY A 228 -13.53 -21.01 -5.42
CA GLY A 228 -13.04 -19.67 -5.67
C GLY A 228 -11.91 -19.24 -4.74
N ASN A 229 -11.32 -18.10 -5.09
CA ASN A 229 -10.26 -17.41 -4.35
C ASN A 229 -10.79 -16.08 -3.80
N HIS A 230 -9.97 -15.40 -3.00
CA HIS A 230 -10.26 -14.05 -2.55
C HIS A 230 -8.99 -13.30 -2.17
N ASN A 231 -8.94 -11.99 -2.46
CA ASN A 231 -7.82 -11.11 -2.13
C ASN A 231 -8.30 -9.84 -1.41
N TRP A 232 -7.45 -9.35 -0.53
CA TRP A 232 -7.58 -8.09 0.21
C TRP A 232 -6.16 -7.54 0.46
N ILE A 233 -6.03 -6.50 1.29
CA ILE A 233 -4.72 -5.96 1.66
C ILE A 233 -4.40 -6.19 3.13
N GLU A 234 -3.11 -6.36 3.42
CA GLU A 234 -2.56 -6.15 4.75
C GLU A 234 -1.80 -4.82 4.78
N VAL A 235 -1.93 -4.07 5.88
CA VAL A 235 -1.24 -2.80 6.16
C VAL A 235 -0.39 -2.98 7.41
N TYR A 236 0.86 -2.55 7.37
CA TYR A 236 1.75 -2.56 8.53
C TYR A 236 1.47 -1.34 9.41
N LEU A 237 1.37 -1.57 10.72
CA LEU A 237 1.14 -0.53 11.72
C LEU A 237 2.42 -0.35 12.55
N PRO A 238 3.25 0.68 12.27
CA PRO A 238 4.51 0.91 12.97
C PRO A 238 4.37 1.00 14.49
N GLU A 239 3.25 1.52 14.98
CA GLU A 239 2.96 1.71 16.40
C GLU A 239 2.82 0.39 17.18
N THR A 240 2.40 -0.69 16.51
CA THR A 240 2.29 -2.03 17.12
C THR A 240 3.34 -3.00 16.59
N GLY A 241 3.93 -2.70 15.43
CA GLY A 241 4.77 -3.63 14.68
C GLY A 241 3.99 -4.80 14.06
N GLU A 242 2.65 -4.70 13.98
CA GLU A 242 1.77 -5.76 13.49
C GLU A 242 1.18 -5.44 12.12
N TRP A 243 0.76 -6.49 11.42
CA TRP A 243 -0.04 -6.37 10.20
C TRP A 243 -1.53 -6.42 10.55
N ALA A 244 -2.28 -5.42 10.08
CA ALA A 244 -3.75 -5.39 10.08
C ALA A 244 -4.27 -5.64 8.65
N PHE A 245 -5.53 -6.02 8.47
CA PHE A 245 -6.09 -6.33 7.15
C PHE A 245 -7.45 -5.70 6.92
N MET A 246 -7.75 -5.42 5.65
CA MET A 246 -9.04 -4.92 5.20
C MET A 246 -9.24 -5.13 3.69
N GLU A 247 -10.48 -5.17 3.26
CA GLU A 247 -10.88 -4.84 1.90
C GLU A 247 -11.08 -3.33 1.74
N SER A 248 -10.71 -2.80 0.58
CA SER A 248 -11.04 -1.42 0.23
C SER A 248 -12.51 -1.28 -0.17
N ASN A 249 -13.02 -0.05 -0.12
CA ASN A 249 -14.44 0.26 -0.27
C ASN A 249 -15.18 -0.37 -1.47
N PRO A 250 -14.61 -0.45 -2.69
CA PRO A 250 -15.31 -1.11 -3.79
C PRO A 250 -15.60 -2.60 -3.52
N ALA A 251 -14.71 -3.29 -2.79
CA ALA A 251 -14.80 -4.72 -2.50
C ALA A 251 -15.46 -5.01 -1.14
N GLY A 252 -15.08 -4.28 -0.10
CA GLY A 252 -15.65 -4.35 1.26
C GLY A 252 -15.78 -2.96 1.87
N GLY A 253 -17.00 -2.44 1.91
CA GLY A 253 -17.28 -1.09 2.41
C GLY A 253 -17.49 -1.05 3.92
N GLY A 254 -16.86 -0.08 4.59
CA GLY A 254 -17.05 0.16 6.03
C GLY A 254 -16.25 -0.76 6.95
N GLU A 255 -15.22 -1.41 6.43
CA GLU A 255 -14.28 -2.21 7.21
C GLU A 255 -13.25 -1.33 7.94
N THR A 256 -12.78 -1.83 9.09
CA THR A 256 -11.74 -1.22 9.91
C THR A 256 -10.52 -2.13 10.01
N LEU A 257 -9.32 -1.58 10.15
CA LEU A 257 -8.10 -2.32 10.41
C LEU A 257 -8.11 -2.98 11.81
N SER A 258 -8.82 -2.39 12.77
CA SER A 258 -8.82 -2.82 14.18
C SER A 258 -9.83 -3.93 14.51
N ASN A 259 -10.87 -4.14 13.70
CA ASN A 259 -11.88 -5.18 13.95
C ASN A 259 -11.88 -6.26 12.86
N PRO A 260 -11.30 -7.45 13.09
CA PRO A 260 -11.34 -8.54 12.11
C PRO A 260 -12.77 -9.02 11.80
N CYS A 261 -13.74 -8.83 12.71
CA CYS A 261 -15.09 -9.36 12.53
C CYS A 261 -16.01 -8.49 11.67
N ASP A 262 -15.53 -7.34 11.18
CA ASP A 262 -16.27 -6.55 10.18
C ASP A 262 -16.02 -7.02 8.73
N LYS A 263 -15.07 -7.95 8.52
CA LYS A 263 -14.82 -8.58 7.22
C LYS A 263 -15.75 -9.76 7.02
N TRP A 264 -16.50 -9.76 5.93
CA TRP A 264 -17.47 -10.83 5.65
C TRP A 264 -16.82 -12.22 5.54
N PHE A 265 -15.54 -12.29 5.15
CA PHE A 265 -14.80 -13.53 5.01
C PHE A 265 -14.14 -14.00 6.31
N CYS A 266 -14.05 -13.13 7.33
CA CYS A 266 -13.38 -13.46 8.58
C CYS A 266 -14.37 -14.13 9.54
N SER A 267 -14.53 -15.44 9.39
CA SER A 267 -15.43 -16.26 10.21
C SER A 267 -14.93 -17.69 10.36
N PRO A 268 -15.35 -18.44 11.41
CA PRO A 268 -14.94 -19.82 11.61
C PRO A 268 -15.25 -20.73 10.41
N ALA A 269 -16.36 -20.46 9.71
CA ALA A 269 -16.75 -21.21 8.52
C ALA A 269 -15.74 -21.07 7.36
N LYS A 270 -15.12 -19.89 7.23
CA LYS A 270 -14.13 -19.60 6.18
C LYS A 270 -12.71 -20.04 6.56
N MET A 271 -12.43 -20.17 7.85
CA MET A 271 -11.17 -20.71 8.38
C MET A 271 -11.13 -22.26 8.39
N ALA A 272 -12.25 -22.92 8.13
CA ALA A 272 -12.38 -24.37 8.19
C ALA A 272 -11.81 -25.08 6.95
N ASN A 273 -11.76 -26.42 7.03
CA ASN A 273 -11.57 -27.34 5.91
C ASN A 273 -10.32 -27.10 5.05
N GLY A 274 -9.22 -26.66 5.67
CA GLY A 274 -7.93 -26.52 4.96
C GLY A 274 -7.82 -25.29 4.07
N THR A 275 -8.69 -24.27 4.25
CA THR A 275 -8.40 -22.93 3.71
C THR A 275 -7.04 -22.46 4.21
N LYS A 276 -6.21 -21.99 3.29
CA LYS A 276 -4.90 -21.42 3.58
C LYS A 276 -4.85 -19.96 3.15
N PHE A 277 -4.01 -19.19 3.81
CA PHE A 277 -3.89 -17.76 3.61
C PHE A 277 -2.45 -17.36 3.44
N TYR A 278 -2.21 -16.42 2.52
CA TYR A 278 -0.88 -15.99 2.15
C TYR A 278 -0.85 -14.47 1.97
N SER A 279 0.32 -13.89 2.18
CA SER A 279 0.62 -12.50 1.81
C SER A 279 1.79 -12.44 0.86
N SER A 280 1.73 -11.55 -0.13
CA SER A 280 2.77 -11.40 -1.13
C SER A 280 4.02 -10.77 -0.54
N ARG A 281 5.17 -11.14 -1.08
CA ARG A 281 6.51 -10.64 -0.73
C ARG A 281 7.29 -10.32 -1.99
N PHE A 282 8.36 -9.54 -1.85
CA PHE A 282 9.27 -9.22 -2.94
C PHE A 282 10.62 -9.91 -2.76
N GLU A 283 11.06 -10.07 -1.51
CA GLU A 283 12.29 -10.78 -1.18
C GLU A 283 12.27 -12.23 -1.71
N SER A 284 13.15 -12.50 -2.67
CA SER A 284 13.24 -13.74 -3.43
C SER A 284 13.73 -14.94 -2.63
N THR A 285 14.21 -14.73 -1.40
CA THR A 285 14.75 -15.76 -0.52
C THR A 285 13.68 -16.46 0.32
N SER A 286 12.42 -16.00 0.29
CA SER A 286 11.34 -16.66 1.03
C SER A 286 11.19 -18.12 0.60
N SER A 287 11.07 -19.01 1.59
CA SER A 287 10.76 -20.42 1.35
C SER A 287 9.31 -20.67 0.96
N THR A 288 8.45 -19.67 1.14
CA THR A 288 7.02 -19.75 0.86
C THR A 288 6.70 -18.96 -0.39
N VAL A 289 5.80 -19.51 -1.20
CA VAL A 289 5.28 -18.89 -2.43
C VAL A 289 3.91 -18.30 -2.13
N TYR A 290 3.60 -17.16 -2.72
CA TYR A 290 2.24 -16.65 -2.78
C TYR A 290 1.47 -17.33 -3.93
N PRO A 291 0.51 -18.23 -3.64
CA PRO A 291 -0.20 -18.96 -4.68
C PRO A 291 -1.20 -18.05 -5.41
N MET A 292 -0.94 -17.79 -6.68
CA MET A 292 -1.83 -17.00 -7.53
C MET A 292 -2.91 -17.90 -8.12
N ALA A 293 -4.17 -17.67 -7.76
CA ALA A 293 -5.28 -18.53 -8.21
C ALA A 293 -5.50 -18.54 -9.73
N TRP A 294 -4.92 -17.57 -10.46
CA TRP A 294 -4.95 -17.48 -11.92
C TRP A 294 -3.69 -18.03 -12.60
N ASP A 295 -2.65 -18.37 -11.84
CA ASP A 295 -1.33 -18.80 -12.32
C ASP A 295 -0.66 -19.73 -11.30
N LEU A 296 -1.34 -20.83 -10.93
CA LEU A 296 -0.94 -21.71 -9.83
C LEU A 296 0.40 -22.43 -10.03
N GLU A 297 0.85 -22.55 -11.28
CA GLU A 297 2.13 -23.20 -11.62
C GLU A 297 3.33 -22.25 -11.44
N ASN A 298 3.08 -20.96 -11.26
CA ASN A 298 4.11 -19.97 -11.04
C ASN A 298 4.54 -19.96 -9.57
N LEU A 299 5.79 -20.34 -9.33
CA LEU A 299 6.39 -20.46 -8.01
C LEU A 299 7.42 -19.35 -7.71
N GLU A 300 7.49 -18.32 -8.54
CA GLU A 300 8.49 -17.26 -8.40
C GLU A 300 8.01 -16.08 -7.57
N VAL A 301 6.71 -15.95 -7.28
CA VAL A 301 6.20 -14.88 -6.41
C VAL A 301 6.38 -15.31 -4.95
N PRO A 302 7.29 -14.67 -4.19
CA PRO A 302 7.50 -15.00 -2.79
C PRO A 302 6.26 -14.64 -1.96
N GLY A 303 6.09 -15.32 -0.83
CA GLY A 303 5.02 -14.99 0.10
C GLY A 303 5.32 -15.41 1.52
N ASP A 304 4.42 -15.07 2.43
CA ASP A 304 4.35 -15.60 3.81
C ASP A 304 3.12 -16.50 3.95
N ASP A 305 3.24 -17.60 4.69
CA ASP A 305 2.08 -18.37 5.13
C ASP A 305 1.47 -17.65 6.34
N ARG A 306 0.23 -17.19 6.17
CA ARG A 306 -0.51 -16.42 7.16
C ARG A 306 -1.65 -17.24 7.77
N THR A 307 -1.71 -18.54 7.48
CA THR A 307 -2.85 -19.39 7.84
C THR A 307 -3.15 -19.34 9.33
N ASP A 308 -2.12 -19.46 10.18
CA ASP A 308 -2.30 -19.42 11.64
C ASP A 308 -2.80 -18.05 12.11
N TYR A 309 -2.29 -16.95 11.53
CA TYR A 309 -2.75 -15.59 11.85
C TYR A 309 -4.25 -15.42 11.57
N TYR A 310 -4.71 -15.82 10.37
CA TYR A 310 -6.13 -15.69 10.01
C TYR A 310 -7.00 -16.66 10.82
N GLN A 311 -6.52 -17.86 11.13
CA GLN A 311 -7.23 -18.77 12.04
C GLN A 311 -7.40 -18.15 13.44
N ASP A 312 -6.36 -17.53 13.99
CA ASP A 312 -6.39 -16.93 15.32
C ASP A 312 -7.24 -15.66 15.37
N ALA A 313 -7.23 -14.84 14.31
CA ALA A 313 -8.02 -13.63 14.23
C ALA A 313 -9.50 -13.93 13.98
N CYS A 314 -9.80 -14.77 12.98
CA CYS A 314 -11.16 -14.94 12.45
C CYS A 314 -12.00 -16.01 13.13
N ASN A 315 -11.41 -16.92 13.92
CA ASN A 315 -12.21 -17.87 14.72
C ASN A 315 -12.83 -17.23 15.98
N LYS A 316 -12.49 -15.97 16.28
CA LYS A 316 -13.07 -15.18 17.39
C LYS A 316 -14.33 -14.42 16.97
N CYS A 317 -14.53 -14.33 15.66
CA CYS A 317 -15.79 -13.96 15.03
C CYS A 317 -16.70 -15.21 14.95
#